data_AF-G7K767-F1
#
_entry.id   AF-G7K767-F1
#
_cell.length_a   1.000
_cell.length_b   1.000
_cell.length_c   1.000
_cell.angle_alpha   90.00
_cell.angle_beta   90.00
_cell.angle_gamma   90.00
#
_symmetry.space_group_name_H-M   'P 1'
#
loop_
_entity.id
_entity.type
_entity.pdbx_description
1 polymer ?
#
loop_
_entity_poly.entity_id
_entity_poly.type
_entity_poly.pdbx_seq_one_letter_code
_entity_poly.pdbx_strand_id
1 'polypeptide(L)' 'MAEILKFVFGIIIFLPIFLVAMDIVDKIDECESNVDCPKSYIINWDKNYVHKCINNRCEWIKIIRRR' A
#
# COMPACT_ATOMS: atom_id res chain seq x y z
N MET A 1 -21.92 -24.84 18.78
CA MET A 1 -22.53 -23.49 18.73
C MET A 1 -21.66 -22.42 19.39
N ALA A 2 -21.18 -22.62 20.63
CA ALA A 2 -20.31 -21.65 21.32
C ALA A 2 -18.98 -21.34 20.61
N GLU A 3 -18.36 -22.33 19.97
CA GLU A 3 -17.11 -22.14 19.19
C GLU A 3 -17.33 -21.30 17.93
N ILE A 4 -18.45 -21.52 17.24
CA ILE A 4 -18.83 -20.74 16.05
C ILE A 4 -19.06 -19.28 16.44
N LEU A 5 -19.72 -19.04 17.58
CA LEU A 5 -19.91 -17.70 18.14
C LEU A 5 -18.57 -17.00 18.43
N LYS A 6 -17.59 -17.70 19.02
CA LYS A 6 -16.24 -17.15 19.25
C LYS A 6 -15.53 -16.78 17.95
N PHE A 7 -15.63 -17.64 16.94
CA PHE A 7 -15.01 -17.40 15.63
C PHE A 7 -15.62 -16.19 14.92
N VAL A 8 -16.95 -16.10 14.91
CA VAL A 8 -17.69 -14.97 14.33
C VAL A 8 -17.33 -13.67 15.05
N PHE A 9 -17.23 -13.69 16.39
CA PHE A 9 -16.81 -12.51 17.17
C PHE A 9 -15.37 -12.07 16.84
N GLY A 10 -14.46 -13.02 16.66
CA GLY A 10 -13.08 -12.73 16.24
C GLY A 10 -13.04 -12.05 14.87
N ILE A 11 -13.79 -12.57 13.90
CA ILE A 11 -13.90 -11.99 12.55
C ILE A 11 -14.50 -10.57 12.61
N ILE A 12 -15.57 -10.38 13.40
CA ILE A 12 -16.24 -9.08 13.55
C ILE A 12 -15.31 -8.03 14.16
N ILE A 13 -14.40 -8.40 15.05
CA ILE A 13 -13.41 -7.48 15.61
C ILE A 13 -12.25 -7.25 14.63
N PHE A 14 -11.80 -8.30 13.94
CA PHE A 14 -10.63 -8.22 13.07
C PHE A 14 -10.89 -7.44 11.78
N LEU A 15 -12.07 -7.60 11.15
CA LEU A 15 -12.44 -6.89 9.93
C LEU A 15 -12.37 -5.36 10.03
N PRO A 16 -13.00 -4.70 11.03
CA PRO A 16 -12.94 -3.25 11.14
C PRO A 16 -11.52 -2.75 11.44
N ILE A 17 -10.73 -3.49 12.23
CA ILE A 17 -9.31 -3.15 12.46
C ILE A 17 -8.52 -3.21 11.15
N PHE A 18 -8.76 -4.24 10.34
CA PHE A 18 -8.13 -4.39 9.03
C PHE A 18 -8.54 -3.28 8.06
N LEU A 19 -9.83 -2.92 8.01
CA LEU A 19 -10.33 -1.83 7.18
C LEU A 19 -9.73 -0.48 7.57
N VAL A 20 -9.65 -0.19 8.88
CA VAL A 20 -9.00 1.04 9.38
C VAL A 20 -7.52 1.06 9.06
N ALA A 21 -6.82 -0.08 9.18
CA ALA A 21 -5.42 -0.17 8.81
C ALA A 21 -5.20 0.08 7.31
N MET A 22 -6.09 -0.43 6.45
CA MET A 22 -6.04 -0.14 5.01
C MET A 22 -6.30 1.33 4.68
N ASP A 23 -7.28 1.97 5.30
CA ASP A 23 -7.54 3.41 5.15
C ASP A 23 -6.32 4.26 5.57
N ILE A 24 -5.59 3.82 6.60
CA ILE A 24 -4.35 4.47 7.03
C ILE A 24 -3.23 4.23 6.02
N VAL A 25 -3.13 3.02 5.44
CA VAL A 25 -2.15 2.72 4.39
C VAL A 25 -2.40 3.58 3.15
N ASP A 26 -3.65 3.74 2.71
CA ASP A 26 -4.00 4.62 1.59
C ASP A 26 -3.69 6.10 1.89
N LYS A 27 -3.64 6.51 3.16
CA LYS A 27 -3.17 7.84 3.58
C LYS A 27 -1.66 7.96 3.70
N ILE A 28 -0.94 6.86 3.91
CA ILE A 28 0.54 6.83 3.89
C ILE A 28 1.06 7.01 2.46
N ASP A 29 0.22 6.82 1.45
CA ASP A 29 0.55 7.16 0.07
C ASP A 29 0.59 8.68 -0.19
N GLU A 30 0.20 9.52 0.77
CA GLU A 30 0.42 10.97 0.68
C GLU A 30 1.91 11.28 0.69
N CYS A 31 2.41 11.80 -0.44
CA CYS A 31 3.80 12.18 -0.61
C CYS A 31 3.93 13.69 -0.90
N GLU A 32 4.97 14.31 -0.39
CA GLU A 32 5.34 15.69 -0.74
C GLU A 32 6.48 15.68 -1.79
N SER A 33 7.33 14.66 -1.72
CA SER A 33 8.48 14.47 -2.60
C SER A 33 8.66 13.00 -2.99
N ASN A 34 9.48 12.75 -4.02
CA ASN A 34 9.85 11.37 -4.42
C ASN A 34 10.60 10.59 -3.33
N VAL A 35 11.11 11.26 -2.29
CA VAL A 35 11.87 10.62 -1.20
C VAL A 35 10.93 9.98 -0.18
N ASP A 36 9.71 10.50 -0.06
CA ASP A 36 8.68 10.01 0.85
C ASP A 36 8.07 8.70 0.35
N CYS A 37 8.11 8.49 -0.97
CA CYS A 37 7.66 7.26 -1.56
C CYS A 37 8.57 6.10 -1.17
N PRO A 38 7.99 4.98 -0.66
CA PRO A 38 8.79 3.83 -0.28
C PRO A 38 9.61 3.35 -1.47
N LYS A 39 10.92 3.17 -1.23
CA LYS A 39 11.84 2.50 -2.16
C LYS A 39 11.48 1.03 -2.20
N SER A 40 10.43 0.76 -2.91
CA SER A 40 9.80 -0.53 -3.09
C SER A 40 10.76 -1.54 -3.73
N TYR A 41 10.67 -2.77 -3.25
CA TYR A 41 11.47 -3.92 -3.71
C TYR A 41 11.21 -4.31 -5.18
N ILE A 42 10.32 -3.64 -5.91
CA ILE A 42 10.09 -3.86 -7.36
C ILE A 42 11.32 -3.50 -8.19
N ILE A 43 12.28 -2.75 -7.64
CA ILE A 43 13.63 -2.61 -8.23
C ILE A 43 14.22 -4.01 -8.58
N ASN A 44 13.84 -5.06 -7.85
CA ASN A 44 14.25 -6.44 -8.12
C ASN A 44 13.42 -7.16 -9.20
N TRP A 45 12.18 -6.74 -9.48
CA TRP A 45 11.29 -7.40 -10.45
C TRP A 45 11.23 -6.70 -11.80
N ASP A 46 11.29 -5.38 -11.86
CA ASP A 46 11.40 -4.67 -13.13
C ASP A 46 12.15 -3.35 -12.94
N LYS A 47 13.44 -3.36 -13.31
CA LYS A 47 14.35 -2.21 -13.24
C LYS A 47 13.88 -1.01 -14.07
N ASN A 48 12.81 -1.18 -14.85
CA ASN A 48 12.22 -0.11 -15.65
C ASN A 48 11.12 0.64 -14.90
N TYR A 49 10.83 0.38 -13.63
CA TYR A 49 9.82 1.13 -12.88
C TYR A 49 10.43 1.90 -11.72
N VAL A 50 9.99 3.15 -11.54
CA VAL A 50 10.31 3.98 -10.38
C VAL A 50 9.04 4.48 -9.74
N HIS A 51 9.04 4.50 -8.41
CA HIS A 51 8.01 5.17 -7.64
C HIS A 51 8.30 6.67 -7.65
N LYS A 52 7.32 7.47 -8.06
CA LYS A 52 7.39 8.94 -7.99
C LYS A 52 6.17 9.48 -7.29
N CYS A 53 6.34 10.63 -6.66
CA CYS A 53 5.24 11.39 -6.14
C CYS A 53 4.56 12.16 -7.28
N ILE A 54 3.31 11.81 -7.59
CA ILE A 54 2.44 12.50 -8.55
C ILE A 54 1.13 12.81 -7.84
N ASN A 55 0.69 14.07 -7.86
CA ASN A 55 -0.57 14.51 -7.25
C ASN A 55 -0.70 14.06 -5.79
N ASN A 56 0.37 14.23 -5.03
CA ASN A 56 0.51 13.80 -3.64
C ASN A 56 0.24 12.30 -3.44
N ARG A 57 0.44 11.47 -4.47
CA ARG A 57 0.37 10.01 -4.37
C ARG A 57 1.59 9.36 -4.98
N CYS A 58 2.04 8.28 -4.36
CA CYS A 58 3.13 7.51 -4.92
C CYS A 58 2.64 6.64 -6.08
N GLU A 59 3.10 6.94 -7.29
CA GLU A 59 2.75 6.22 -8.52
C GLU A 59 3.95 5.50 -9.15
N TRP A 60 3.68 4.36 -9.76
CA TRP A 60 4.65 3.57 -10.50
C TRP A 60 4.78 4.04 -11.95
N ILE A 61 5.94 4.60 -12.30
CA ILE A 61 6.21 5.10 -13.65
C ILE A 61 7.24 4.24 -14.33
N LYS A 62 6.95 3.83 -15.57
CA LYS A 62 7.91 3.16 -16.44
C LYS A 62 8.97 4.15 -16.94
N ILE A 63 10.23 3.92 -16.59
CA ILE A 63 11.39 4.56 -17.21
C ILE A 63 11.54 4.02 -18.64
N ILE A 64 11.15 4.83 -19.60
CA ILE A 64 11.51 4.60 -21.01
C ILE A 64 12.95 5.09 -21.18
N ARG A 65 13.93 4.17 -21.21
CA ARG A 65 15.28 4.49 -21.68
C ARG A 65 15.18 4.74 -23.19
N ARG A 66 15.11 6.00 -23.62
CA ARG A 66 15.40 6.37 -25.00
C ARG A 66 16.89 6.09 -25.24
N ARG A 67 17.15 5.13 -26.12
CA ARG A 67 18.48 4.80 -26.64
C ARG A 67 18.91 5.86 -27.65
#